data_AF-A0A150QGE8-F1
#
_entry.id   AF-A0A150QGE8-F1
#
_cell.length_a   1.000
_cell.length_b   1.000
_cell.length_c   1.000
_cell.angle_alpha   90.00
_cell.angle_beta   90.00
_cell.angle_gamma   90.00
#
_symmetry.space_group_name_H-M   'P 1'
#
loop_
_entity.id
_entity.type
_entity.pdbx_description
1 polymer ?
#
loop_
_entity_poly.entity_id
_entity_poly.type
_entity_poly.pdbx_seq_one_letter_code
_entity_poly.pdbx_strand_id
1 'polypeptide(L)'
;MVTWAPPGTSLIKDAIETPEAGRARYHEIASAAAKVAYDPESKPLFGGPRGRAETMALLLSIAYYESGYRRDVDLGLGKLSRGSGVDSCLLQVRVGAGKTREGWSHEDLVGDREKCFRAGLALIRKSFGACRKQDARDRLSAYTRGRCVVNDKHSRARIGRALKVPRAPMTDEQVLASMVNRAPAAPQSAPSAAGNDS
;
A
#
# COMPACT_ATOMS: atom_id res chain seq x y z
N MET A 1 -6.42 -0.40 9.69
CA MET A 1 -5.75 -1.68 9.39
C MET A 1 -5.91 -2.69 10.52
N VAL A 2 -5.48 -2.38 11.75
CA VAL A 2 -5.59 -3.29 12.92
C VAL A 2 -7.02 -3.82 13.14
N THR A 3 -8.04 -2.99 12.98
CA THR A 3 -9.46 -3.41 13.07
C THR A 3 -9.89 -4.36 11.95
N TRP A 4 -9.22 -4.33 10.79
CA TRP A 4 -9.59 -5.15 9.62
C TRP A 4 -8.85 -6.49 9.59
N ALA A 5 -7.61 -6.48 10.07
CA ALA A 5 -6.74 -7.63 10.19
C ALA A 5 -5.93 -7.48 11.48
N PRO A 6 -6.36 -8.10 12.59
CA PRO A 6 -5.59 -8.03 13.83
C PRO A 6 -4.23 -8.72 13.66
N PRO A 7 -3.11 -8.08 14.06
CA PRO A 7 -1.79 -8.68 13.95
C PRO A 7 -1.65 -9.93 14.83
N GLY A 8 -0.85 -10.89 14.39
CA GLY A 8 -0.57 -12.14 15.10
C GLY A 8 -1.63 -13.24 14.97
N THR A 9 -2.58 -13.13 14.05
CA THR A 9 -3.72 -14.07 13.90
C THR A 9 -3.59 -15.05 12.73
N SER A 10 -2.38 -15.30 12.21
CA SER A 10 -2.20 -16.13 11.01
C SER A 10 -2.10 -17.63 11.30
N LEU A 11 -2.66 -18.46 10.41
CA LEU A 11 -2.46 -19.91 10.39
C LEU A 11 -1.27 -20.35 9.51
N ILE A 12 -0.70 -19.43 8.74
CA ILE A 12 0.45 -19.70 7.88
C ILE A 12 1.71 -19.48 8.70
N LYS A 13 2.51 -20.54 8.84
CA LYS A 13 3.72 -20.56 9.68
C LYS A 13 4.63 -19.33 9.45
N ASP A 14 4.92 -19.01 8.20
CA ASP A 14 5.82 -17.88 7.85
C ASP A 14 5.17 -16.51 8.03
N ALA A 15 3.86 -16.46 8.26
CA ALA A 15 3.12 -15.23 8.51
C ALA A 15 2.78 -15.01 9.99
N ILE A 16 3.16 -15.92 10.88
CA ILE A 16 3.00 -15.74 12.33
C ILE A 16 4.02 -14.69 12.80
N GLU A 17 3.52 -13.71 13.53
CA GLU A 17 4.31 -12.65 14.18
C GLU A 17 3.63 -12.28 15.49
N THR A 18 4.35 -11.63 16.41
CA THR A 18 3.72 -11.12 17.62
C THR A 18 2.79 -9.94 17.29
N PRO A 19 1.77 -9.66 18.11
CA PRO A 19 0.93 -8.49 17.93
C PRO A 19 1.73 -7.18 17.85
N GLU A 20 2.80 -7.05 18.63
CA GLU A 20 3.70 -5.88 18.67
C GLU A 20 4.46 -5.73 17.34
N ALA A 21 5.08 -6.81 16.86
CA ALA A 21 5.78 -6.81 15.57
C ALA A 21 4.84 -6.51 14.41
N GLY A 22 3.63 -7.09 14.42
CA GLY A 22 2.62 -6.80 13.40
C GLY A 22 2.11 -5.35 13.43
N ARG A 23 1.98 -4.73 14.62
CA ARG A 23 1.65 -3.29 14.73
C ARG A 23 2.77 -2.42 14.15
N ALA A 24 4.03 -2.72 14.45
CA ALA A 24 5.17 -2.01 13.87
C ALA A 24 5.21 -2.14 12.34
N ARG A 25 5.03 -3.36 11.83
CA ARG A 25 4.94 -3.63 10.38
C ARG A 25 3.77 -2.89 9.72
N TYR A 26 2.62 -2.83 10.39
CA TYR A 26 1.46 -2.06 9.91
C TYR A 26 1.77 -0.56 9.84
N HIS A 27 2.56 -0.03 10.77
CA HIS A 27 3.03 1.34 10.69
C HIS A 27 3.93 1.56 9.47
N GLU A 28 4.84 0.64 9.16
CA GLU A 28 5.68 0.70 7.95
C GLU A 28 4.84 0.65 6.66
N ILE A 29 3.84 -0.23 6.61
CA ILE A 29 2.91 -0.34 5.48
C ILE A 29 2.15 0.98 5.28
N ALA A 30 1.60 1.53 6.36
CA ALA A 30 0.87 2.80 6.30
C ALA A 30 1.79 3.95 5.88
N SER A 31 3.03 3.97 6.36
CA SER A 31 4.03 4.99 6.01
C SER A 31 4.40 4.93 4.53
N ALA A 32 4.64 3.73 3.98
CA ALA A 32 4.91 3.55 2.55
C ALA A 32 3.72 3.97 1.68
N ALA A 33 2.50 3.58 2.06
CA ALA A 33 1.30 4.02 1.36
C ALA A 33 1.11 5.55 1.39
N ALA A 34 1.39 6.18 2.55
CA ALA A 34 1.34 7.62 2.70
C ALA A 34 2.38 8.32 1.81
N LYS A 35 3.63 7.86 1.80
CA LYS A 35 4.67 8.41 0.92
C LYS A 35 4.26 8.38 -0.55
N VAL A 36 3.67 7.28 -1.02
CA VAL A 36 3.20 7.18 -2.41
C VAL A 36 1.99 8.05 -2.69
N ALA A 37 1.01 8.11 -1.79
CA ALA A 37 -0.19 8.92 -1.99
C ALA A 37 0.07 10.44 -1.89
N TYR A 38 1.04 10.85 -1.06
CA TYR A 38 1.42 12.24 -0.83
C TYR A 38 2.65 12.70 -1.61
N ASP A 39 3.25 11.84 -2.42
CA ASP A 39 4.32 12.22 -3.33
C ASP A 39 3.87 13.37 -4.27
N PRO A 40 4.52 14.54 -4.25
CA PRO A 40 4.13 15.70 -5.06
C PRO A 40 4.17 15.39 -6.56
N GLU A 41 5.10 14.54 -7.01
CA GLU A 41 5.25 14.13 -8.42
C GLU A 41 4.16 13.14 -8.86
N SER A 42 3.50 12.51 -7.89
CA SER A 42 2.41 11.57 -8.15
C SER A 42 1.07 12.29 -8.12
N LYS A 43 0.38 12.33 -9.26
CA LYS A 43 -1.01 12.81 -9.32
C LYS A 43 -1.92 11.88 -8.50
N PRO A 44 -2.78 12.37 -7.58
CA PRO A 44 -3.73 11.51 -6.89
C PRO A 44 -4.73 10.88 -7.87
N LEU A 45 -5.32 9.75 -7.46
CA LEU A 45 -6.35 9.08 -8.25
C LEU A 45 -7.68 9.83 -8.19
N PHE A 46 -8.01 10.38 -7.02
CA PHE A 46 -9.20 11.18 -6.78
C PHE A 46 -8.85 12.68 -6.79
N GLY A 47 -9.84 13.51 -7.14
CA GLY A 47 -9.72 14.96 -7.09
C GLY A 47 -10.19 15.55 -5.76
N GLY A 48 -10.19 16.88 -5.66
CA GLY A 48 -10.70 17.61 -4.51
C GLY A 48 -9.69 17.73 -3.36
N PRO A 49 -10.09 18.39 -2.25
CA PRO A 49 -9.19 18.77 -1.15
C PRO A 49 -8.64 17.60 -0.32
N ARG A 50 -9.10 16.37 -0.59
CA ARG A 50 -8.69 15.13 0.10
C ARG A 50 -8.36 14.00 -0.88
N GLY A 51 -8.12 14.31 -2.15
CA GLY A 51 -7.88 13.32 -3.19
C GLY A 51 -6.70 12.39 -2.90
N ARG A 52 -5.64 12.86 -2.25
CA ARG A 52 -4.49 12.06 -1.80
C ARG A 52 -4.85 11.17 -0.62
N ALA A 53 -5.54 11.70 0.39
CA ALA A 53 -6.06 10.89 1.50
C ALA A 53 -6.99 9.76 1.00
N GLU A 54 -7.88 10.07 0.06
CA GLU A 54 -8.79 9.09 -0.56
C GLU A 54 -8.02 8.06 -1.41
N THR A 55 -6.96 8.49 -2.10
CA THR A 55 -6.06 7.60 -2.84
C THR A 55 -5.35 6.64 -1.89
N MET A 56 -4.83 7.14 -0.76
CA MET A 56 -4.22 6.32 0.28
C MET A 56 -5.21 5.31 0.87
N ALA A 57 -6.42 5.77 1.21
CA ALA A 57 -7.47 4.90 1.73
C ALA A 57 -7.82 3.77 0.75
N LEU A 58 -7.84 4.07 -0.56
CA LEU A 58 -8.04 3.05 -1.58
C LEU A 58 -6.88 2.06 -1.66
N LEU A 59 -5.63 2.53 -1.69
CA LEU A 59 -4.45 1.67 -1.71
C LEU A 59 -4.44 0.70 -0.53
N LEU A 60 -4.68 1.21 0.68
CA LEU A 60 -4.77 0.38 1.88
C LEU A 60 -5.94 -0.58 1.81
N SER A 61 -7.10 -0.13 1.35
CA SER A 61 -8.25 -1.02 1.18
C SER A 61 -7.98 -2.15 0.19
N ILE A 62 -7.29 -1.87 -0.93
CA ILE A 62 -6.94 -2.91 -1.91
C ILE A 62 -5.95 -3.88 -1.26
N ALA A 63 -4.89 -3.38 -0.62
CA ALA A 63 -3.92 -4.22 0.07
C ALA A 63 -4.56 -5.19 1.07
N TYR A 64 -5.59 -4.74 1.79
CA TYR A 64 -6.39 -5.62 2.65
C TYR A 64 -7.09 -6.75 1.87
N TYR A 65 -7.78 -6.44 0.77
CA TYR A 65 -8.49 -7.48 0.00
C TYR A 65 -7.56 -8.41 -0.77
N GLU A 66 -6.38 -7.94 -1.15
CA GLU A 66 -5.40 -8.74 -1.90
C GLU A 66 -4.55 -9.64 -0.99
N SER A 67 -4.20 -9.18 0.21
CA SER A 67 -3.22 -9.88 1.06
C SER A 67 -3.69 -10.15 2.49
N GLY A 68 -4.79 -9.53 2.94
CA GLY A 68 -5.14 -9.49 4.36
C GLY A 68 -4.07 -8.85 5.24
N TYR A 69 -3.13 -8.10 4.65
CA TYR A 69 -1.88 -7.66 5.27
C TYR A 69 -1.04 -8.79 5.89
N ARG A 70 -1.16 -10.02 5.37
CA ARG A 70 -0.37 -11.15 5.84
C ARG A 70 1.12 -10.86 5.71
N ARG A 71 1.89 -11.19 6.74
CA ARG A 71 3.34 -10.97 6.80
C ARG A 71 4.08 -11.70 5.68
N ASP A 72 3.69 -12.92 5.35
CA ASP A 72 4.35 -13.69 4.29
C ASP A 72 4.14 -13.06 2.91
N VAL A 73 2.97 -12.49 2.62
CA VAL A 73 2.72 -11.74 1.38
C VAL A 73 3.48 -10.42 1.33
N ASP A 74 3.53 -9.69 2.45
CA ASP A 74 4.26 -8.44 2.60
C ASP A 74 5.76 -8.62 2.32
N LEU A 75 6.34 -9.66 2.90
CA LEU A 75 7.78 -9.93 2.88
C LEU A 75 8.21 -10.97 1.83
N GLY A 76 7.28 -11.47 1.00
CA GLY A 76 7.58 -12.49 -0.03
C GLY A 76 8.05 -13.84 0.52
N LEU A 77 7.55 -14.25 1.68
CA LEU A 77 8.01 -15.47 2.37
C LEU A 77 7.22 -16.69 1.91
N GLY A 78 7.93 -17.73 1.49
CA GLY A 78 7.32 -19.00 1.11
C GLY A 78 6.45 -18.92 -0.15
N LYS A 79 5.93 -20.08 -0.58
CA LYS A 79 5.19 -20.21 -1.84
C LYS A 79 3.81 -19.55 -1.82
N LEU A 80 3.21 -19.43 -0.63
CA LEU A 80 1.86 -18.88 -0.45
C LEU A 80 1.81 -17.35 -0.49
N SER A 81 2.96 -16.68 -0.54
CA SER A 81 3.07 -15.22 -0.67
C SER A 81 2.66 -14.70 -2.05
N ARG A 82 2.68 -15.56 -3.08
CA ARG A 82 2.56 -15.17 -4.50
C ARG A 82 1.18 -15.39 -5.13
N GLY A 83 0.14 -15.56 -4.32
CA GLY A 83 -1.22 -15.80 -4.82
C GLY A 83 -1.26 -17.02 -5.76
N SER A 84 -1.47 -16.76 -7.06
CA SER A 84 -1.46 -17.78 -8.12
C SER A 84 -0.05 -18.22 -8.58
N GLY A 85 1.00 -17.78 -7.90
CA GLY A 85 2.41 -18.01 -8.22
C GLY A 85 3.05 -16.86 -9.01
N VAL A 86 2.25 -15.97 -9.59
CA VAL A 86 2.72 -14.85 -10.43
C VAL A 86 2.51 -13.48 -9.82
N ASP A 87 1.84 -13.40 -8.67
CA ASP A 87 1.47 -12.15 -8.03
C ASP A 87 2.52 -11.77 -6.96
N SER A 88 2.72 -10.48 -6.74
CA SER A 88 3.77 -9.95 -5.87
C SER A 88 3.23 -8.87 -4.93
N CYS A 89 3.80 -8.85 -3.72
CA CYS A 89 3.57 -7.85 -2.67
C CYS A 89 2.11 -7.70 -2.20
N LEU A 90 1.87 -6.74 -1.29
CA LEU A 90 0.59 -6.48 -0.66
C LEU A 90 -0.55 -6.14 -1.63
N LEU A 91 -0.24 -5.62 -2.81
CA LEU A 91 -1.21 -5.27 -3.86
C LEU A 91 -1.33 -6.36 -4.94
N GLN A 92 -0.74 -7.54 -4.74
CA GLN A 92 -0.79 -8.67 -5.66
C GLN A 92 -0.57 -8.26 -7.13
N VAL A 93 0.49 -7.48 -7.35
CA VAL A 93 0.89 -7.01 -8.68
C VAL A 93 1.37 -8.22 -9.47
N ARG A 94 0.74 -8.50 -10.61
CA ARG A 94 1.13 -9.62 -11.47
C ARG A 94 2.45 -9.33 -12.18
N VAL A 95 3.51 -10.01 -11.78
CA VAL A 95 4.87 -9.90 -12.34
C VAL A 95 5.32 -11.20 -13.02
N GLY A 96 4.95 -12.36 -12.47
CA GLY A 96 5.43 -13.66 -12.97
C GLY A 96 6.95 -13.80 -12.86
N ALA A 97 7.58 -14.23 -13.94
CA ALA A 97 9.04 -14.26 -14.11
C ALA A 97 9.61 -12.96 -14.73
N GLY A 98 8.75 -11.98 -15.01
CA GLY A 98 9.11 -10.72 -15.66
C GLY A 98 9.39 -9.60 -14.66
N LYS A 99 9.11 -8.37 -15.11
CA LYS A 99 9.25 -7.14 -14.33
C LYS A 99 8.03 -6.25 -14.54
N THR A 100 7.76 -5.34 -13.60
CA THR A 100 6.81 -4.25 -13.82
C THR A 100 7.27 -3.34 -14.96
N ARG A 101 6.42 -2.41 -15.40
CA ARG A 101 6.79 -1.40 -16.40
C ARG A 101 7.97 -0.53 -15.94
N GLU A 102 8.08 -0.33 -14.64
CA GLU A 102 9.15 0.38 -13.95
C GLU A 102 10.45 -0.44 -13.83
N GLY A 103 10.44 -1.70 -14.26
CA GLY A 103 11.62 -2.58 -14.25
C GLY A 103 11.84 -3.35 -12.95
N TRP A 104 10.82 -3.42 -12.07
CA TRP A 104 10.91 -4.08 -10.76
C TRP A 104 10.51 -5.55 -10.83
N SER A 105 11.34 -6.43 -10.27
CA SER A 105 11.05 -7.86 -10.12
C SER A 105 10.12 -8.13 -8.92
N HIS A 106 9.85 -9.40 -8.62
CA HIS A 106 9.18 -9.76 -7.38
C HIS A 106 9.96 -9.31 -6.14
N GLU A 107 11.27 -9.59 -6.13
CA GLU A 107 12.19 -9.30 -5.02
C GLU A 107 12.24 -7.80 -4.75
N ASP A 108 12.23 -6.98 -5.80
CA ASP A 108 12.11 -5.52 -5.68
C ASP A 108 10.83 -5.10 -4.95
N LEU A 109 9.68 -5.71 -5.30
CA LEU A 109 8.38 -5.29 -4.77
C LEU A 109 8.13 -5.75 -3.33
N VAL A 110 8.67 -6.90 -2.92
CA VAL A 110 8.54 -7.39 -1.53
C VAL A 110 9.66 -6.83 -0.63
N GLY A 111 10.80 -6.44 -1.21
CA GLY A 111 11.88 -5.76 -0.50
C GLY A 111 11.63 -4.27 -0.25
N ASP A 112 10.77 -3.63 -1.04
CA ASP A 112 10.44 -2.21 -0.92
C ASP A 112 8.93 -1.97 -1.10
N ARG A 113 8.29 -1.61 0.02
CA ARG A 113 6.85 -1.33 0.06
C ARG A 113 6.46 -0.12 -0.78
N GLU A 114 7.32 0.89 -0.93
CA GLU A 114 7.02 2.03 -1.78
C GLU A 114 6.95 1.60 -3.25
N LYS A 115 7.86 0.73 -3.70
CA LYS A 115 7.77 0.13 -5.05
C LYS A 115 6.47 -0.65 -5.22
N CYS A 116 6.07 -1.46 -4.24
CA CYS A 116 4.78 -2.16 -4.26
C CYS A 116 3.61 -1.18 -4.47
N PHE A 117 3.51 -0.15 -3.64
CA PHE A 117 2.43 0.84 -3.71
C PHE A 117 2.47 1.66 -5.01
N ARG A 118 3.66 2.03 -5.52
CA ARG A 118 3.81 2.75 -6.80
C ARG A 118 3.35 1.90 -7.98
N ALA A 119 3.81 0.65 -8.07
CA ALA A 119 3.41 -0.27 -9.13
C ALA A 119 1.89 -0.54 -9.09
N GLY A 120 1.34 -0.78 -7.91
CA GLY A 120 -0.10 -0.96 -7.74
C GLY A 120 -0.91 0.30 -8.11
N LEU A 121 -0.47 1.49 -7.70
CA LEU A 121 -1.13 2.75 -8.07
C LEU A 121 -1.14 2.97 -9.60
N ALA A 122 -0.04 2.64 -10.28
CA ALA A 122 0.03 2.70 -11.74
C ALA A 122 -1.02 1.78 -12.41
N LEU A 123 -1.16 0.54 -11.93
CA LEU A 123 -2.19 -0.39 -12.42
C LEU A 123 -3.61 0.08 -12.13
N ILE A 124 -3.85 0.62 -10.93
CA ILE A 124 -5.15 1.17 -10.54
C ILE A 124 -5.53 2.34 -11.45
N ARG A 125 -4.60 3.26 -11.73
CA ARG A 125 -4.82 4.37 -12.67
C ARG A 125 -5.16 3.88 -14.07
N LYS A 126 -4.46 2.84 -14.55
CA LYS A 126 -4.77 2.20 -15.83
C LYS A 126 -6.18 1.62 -15.84
N SER A 127 -6.60 0.96 -14.75
CA SER A 127 -7.96 0.45 -14.60
C SER A 127 -9.00 1.57 -14.65
N PHE A 128 -8.79 2.65 -13.90
CA PHE A 128 -9.69 3.81 -13.88
C PHE A 128 -9.82 4.48 -15.24
N GLY A 129 -8.71 4.59 -15.98
CA GLY A 129 -8.69 5.11 -17.34
C GLY A 129 -9.45 4.20 -18.33
N ALA A 130 -9.16 2.89 -18.31
CA ALA A 130 -9.80 1.91 -19.18
C ALA A 130 -11.31 1.82 -18.93
N CYS A 131 -11.72 1.82 -17.66
CA CYS A 131 -13.12 1.68 -17.27
C CYS A 131 -13.82 3.03 -17.00
N ARG A 132 -13.32 4.14 -17.56
CA ARG A 132 -13.84 5.50 -17.30
C ARG A 132 -15.34 5.70 -17.59
N LYS A 133 -15.92 4.90 -18.49
CA LYS A 133 -17.35 4.94 -18.84
C LYS A 133 -18.26 4.28 -17.80
N GLN A 134 -17.70 3.58 -16.83
CA GLN A 134 -18.46 2.95 -15.75
C GLN A 134 -18.64 3.89 -14.57
N ASP A 135 -19.61 3.53 -13.71
CA ASP A 135 -19.75 4.09 -12.37
C ASP A 135 -18.41 4.09 -11.64
N ALA A 136 -18.15 5.15 -10.87
CA ALA A 136 -16.88 5.30 -10.16
C ALA A 136 -16.52 4.07 -9.30
N ARG A 137 -17.53 3.41 -8.72
CA ARG A 137 -17.35 2.22 -7.88
C ARG A 137 -17.03 0.94 -8.66
N ASP A 138 -17.14 0.95 -9.98
CA ASP A 138 -16.82 -0.17 -10.88
C ASP A 138 -15.48 0.02 -11.62
N ARG A 139 -14.83 1.18 -11.45
CA ARG A 139 -13.60 1.53 -12.19
C ARG A 139 -12.35 0.73 -11.81
N LEU A 140 -12.38 -0.08 -10.73
CA LEU A 140 -11.34 -1.07 -10.45
C LEU A 140 -11.53 -2.40 -11.18
N SER A 141 -12.60 -2.59 -11.95
CA SER A 141 -12.90 -3.89 -12.59
C SER A 141 -11.74 -4.42 -13.43
N ALA A 142 -11.04 -3.58 -14.19
CA ALA A 142 -9.91 -4.04 -14.99
C ALA A 142 -8.71 -4.46 -14.12
N TYR A 143 -8.51 -3.83 -12.97
CA TYR A 143 -7.51 -4.26 -11.99
C TYR A 143 -7.87 -5.61 -11.36
N THR A 144 -9.12 -5.80 -10.94
CA THR A 144 -9.57 -7.02 -10.22
C THR A 144 -9.88 -8.22 -11.12
N ARG A 145 -10.32 -7.96 -12.37
CA ARG A 145 -10.88 -8.97 -13.28
C ARG A 145 -10.20 -8.99 -14.66
N GLY A 146 -9.32 -8.04 -14.96
CA GLY A 146 -8.71 -7.91 -16.28
C GLY A 146 -9.62 -7.33 -17.37
N ARG A 147 -10.87 -6.94 -17.03
CA ARG A 147 -11.84 -6.34 -17.96
C ARG A 147 -12.82 -5.42 -17.22
N CYS A 148 -13.43 -4.47 -17.93
CA CYS A 148 -14.45 -3.59 -17.35
C CYS A 148 -15.77 -4.35 -17.18
N VAL A 149 -16.33 -4.37 -15.95
CA VAL A 149 -17.56 -5.09 -15.61
C VAL A 149 -18.51 -4.14 -14.90
N VAL A 150 -19.74 -4.02 -15.39
CA VAL A 150 -20.78 -3.21 -14.74
C VAL A 150 -21.24 -3.92 -13.46
N ASN A 151 -21.44 -3.17 -12.37
CA ASN A 151 -21.79 -3.73 -11.07
C ASN A 151 -20.75 -4.74 -10.52
N ASP A 152 -19.45 -4.52 -10.76
CA ASP A 152 -18.41 -5.45 -10.29
C ASP A 152 -18.31 -5.48 -8.75
N LYS A 153 -18.72 -6.61 -8.17
CA LYS A 153 -18.64 -6.83 -6.72
C LYS A 153 -17.23 -6.64 -6.15
N HIS A 154 -16.18 -6.99 -6.92
CA HIS A 154 -14.80 -6.92 -6.43
C HIS A 154 -14.29 -5.48 -6.36
N SER A 155 -14.55 -4.69 -7.40
CA SER A 155 -14.31 -3.24 -7.44
C SER A 155 -15.11 -2.53 -6.34
N ARG A 156 -16.42 -2.79 -6.25
CA ARG A 156 -17.31 -2.14 -5.30
C ARG A 156 -16.96 -2.43 -3.84
N ALA A 157 -16.46 -3.61 -3.53
CA ALA A 157 -16.02 -3.97 -2.19
C ALA A 157 -14.76 -3.20 -1.76
N ARG A 158 -13.78 -3.05 -2.67
CA ARG A 158 -12.53 -2.29 -2.45
C ARG A 158 -12.81 -0.80 -2.32
N ILE A 159 -13.50 -0.20 -3.30
CA ILE A 159 -13.85 1.23 -3.25
C ILE A 159 -14.80 1.51 -2.08
N GLY A 160 -15.80 0.66 -1.87
CA GLY A 160 -16.78 0.81 -0.80
C GLY A 160 -16.14 0.77 0.60
N ARG A 161 -15.11 -0.05 0.82
CA ARG A 161 -14.36 -0.05 2.08
C ARG A 161 -13.55 1.23 2.24
N ALA A 162 -12.86 1.69 1.19
CA ALA A 162 -12.12 2.94 1.21
C ALA A 162 -13.01 4.15 1.56
N LEU A 163 -14.22 4.22 1.00
CA LEU A 163 -15.18 5.29 1.25
C LEU A 163 -15.80 5.28 2.67
N LYS A 164 -15.74 4.15 3.36
CA LYS A 164 -16.24 4.00 4.74
C LYS A 164 -15.18 4.34 5.80
N VAL A 165 -13.94 4.57 5.40
CA VAL A 165 -12.89 4.99 6.34
C VAL A 165 -13.25 6.40 6.84
N PRO A 166 -13.13 6.68 8.15
CA PRO A 166 -13.29 8.03 8.67
C PRO A 166 -12.42 9.02 7.89
N ARG A 167 -13.02 10.14 7.48
CA ARG A 167 -12.31 11.14 6.70
C ARG A 167 -11.17 11.73 7.52
N ALA A 168 -10.03 11.93 6.88
CA ALA A 168 -8.93 12.67 7.49
C ALA A 168 -9.43 14.07 7.91
N PRO A 169 -9.13 14.50 9.15
CA PRO A 169 -9.57 15.81 9.63
C PRO A 169 -8.94 16.94 8.80
N MET A 170 -7.70 16.74 8.34
CA MET A 170 -6.95 17.69 7.54
C MET A 170 -7.24 17.53 6.04
N THR A 171 -7.11 18.63 5.28
CA THR A 171 -7.01 18.60 3.82
C THR A 171 -5.62 18.16 3.38
N ASP A 172 -5.48 17.75 2.12
CA ASP A 172 -4.18 17.34 1.57
C ASP A 172 -3.15 18.48 1.61
N GLU A 173 -3.59 19.72 1.39
CA GLU A 173 -2.73 20.92 1.49
C GLU A 173 -2.18 21.08 2.91
N GLN A 174 -3.04 20.95 3.92
CA GLN A 174 -2.62 21.03 5.33
C GLN A 174 -1.65 19.90 5.69
N VAL A 175 -1.87 18.68 5.19
CA VAL A 175 -0.96 17.55 5.41
C VAL A 175 0.40 17.85 4.78
N LEU A 176 0.43 18.25 3.50
CA LEU A 176 1.68 18.58 2.80
C LEU A 176 2.46 19.70 3.50
N ALA A 177 1.79 20.77 3.92
CA ALA A 177 2.42 21.85 4.69
C ALA A 177 3.05 21.33 6.01
N SER A 178 2.37 20.42 6.71
CA SER A 178 2.89 19.82 7.94
C SER A 178 4.11 18.92 7.72
N MET A 179 4.23 18.30 6.54
CA MET A 179 5.37 17.45 6.19
C MET A 179 6.62 18.27 5.90
N VAL A 180 6.48 19.43 5.24
CA VAL A 180 7.58 20.37 5.00
C VAL A 180 8.15 20.91 6.32
N ASN A 181 7.27 21.21 7.28
CA ASN A 181 7.67 21.73 8.58
C ASN A 181 8.30 20.68 9.50
N ARG A 182 8.19 19.38 9.16
CA ARG A 182 8.95 18.30 9.79
C ARG A 182 10.25 18.07 9.02
N ALA A 183 11.16 19.05 9.05
CA ALA A 183 12.54 18.76 8.69
C ALA A 183 13.04 17.58 9.55
N PRO A 184 13.81 16.63 8.98
CA PRO A 184 14.35 15.52 9.77
C PRO A 184 15.18 16.10 10.92
N ALA A 185 14.90 15.67 12.15
CA ALA A 185 15.80 15.95 13.26
C ALA A 185 17.19 15.47 12.85
N ALA A 186 18.18 16.37 12.92
CA ALA A 186 19.57 16.02 12.66
C ALA A 186 19.92 14.77 13.48
N PRO A 187 20.65 13.79 12.91
CA PRO A 187 21.07 12.62 13.67
C PRO A 187 21.79 13.10 14.94
N GLN A 188 21.28 12.68 16.10
CA GLN A 188 21.95 12.94 17.36
C GLN A 188 23.31 12.27 17.29
N SER A 189 24.37 13.07 17.30
CA SER A 189 25.75 12.60 17.35
C SER A 189 25.88 11.60 18.48
N ALA A 190 26.40 10.41 18.19
CA ALA A 190 26.67 9.41 19.21
C ALA A 190 27.56 10.02 20.31
N PRO A 191 27.30 9.73 21.59
CA PRO A 191 28.18 10.19 22.67
C PRO A 191 29.59 9.63 22.44
N SER A 192 30.57 10.53 22.43
CA SER A 192 31.99 10.20 22.31
C SER A 192 32.37 9.17 23.37
N ALA A 193 32.90 8.03 22.95
CA ALA A 193 33.44 7.04 23.87
C ALA A 193 34.57 7.68 24.69
N ALA A 194 34.39 7.71 26.01
CA ALA A 194 35.45 8.10 26.94
C ALA A 194 36.62 7.13 26.76
N GLY A 195 37.80 7.67 26.46
CA GLY A 195 39.03 6.91 26.37
C GLY A 195 39.37 6.28 27.71
N ASN A 196 39.65 4.98 27.70
CA ASN A 196 40.35 4.32 28.79
C ASN A 196 41.84 4.60 28.62
N ASP A 197 42.39 5.50 29.42
CA ASP A 197 43.83 5.58 29.63
C ASP A 197 44.25 4.42 30.54
N SER A 198 45.27 3.67 30.10
CA SER A 198 46.00 2.66 30.89
C SER A 198 47.43 3.13 31.11
#